data_AF-A0A3B8WZ33-F1
#
_entry.id   AF-A0A3B8WZ33-F1
#
_cell.length_a   1.000
_cell.length_b   1.000
_cell.length_c   1.000
_cell.angle_alpha   90.00
_cell.angle_beta   90.00
_cell.angle_gamma   90.00
#
_symmetry.space_group_name_H-M   'P 1'
#
loop_
_entity.id
_entity.type
_entity.pdbx_description
1 polymer ?
#
loop_
_entity_poly.entity_id
_entity_poly.type
_entity_poly.pdbx_seq_one_letter_code
_entity_poly.pdbx_strand_id
1 'polypeptide(L)'
;EGKVAAEVIAGQKSAFDPMAIPAVVFTDPEVAWAGVTEAQAKEQGIEYGKGVFPWAANGRSLSLHRDEGLTKILFDKQSNRVIGVGIVGPGAGDLIAEGVLAIEMGADAEDVGLTIHPHPTLSETMGMAAEVYEGSVTDIYAPKR
;
A
#
# COMPACT_ATOMS: atom_id res chain seq x y z
N GLU A 1 16.55 -13.64 -1.90
CA GLU A 1 17.20 -14.95 -1.67
C GLU A 1 18.57 -15.11 -2.34
N GLY A 2 18.67 -15.13 -3.68
CA GLY A 2 19.95 -15.41 -4.36
C GLY A 2 21.12 -14.47 -4.00
N LYS A 3 20.86 -13.17 -3.81
CA LYS A 3 21.87 -12.20 -3.34
C LYS A 3 22.40 -12.53 -1.94
N VAL A 4 21.50 -12.80 -0.99
CA VAL A 4 21.84 -13.21 0.38
C VAL A 4 22.69 -14.49 0.38
N ALA A 5 22.33 -15.48 -0.45
CA ALA A 5 23.12 -16.70 -0.56
C ALA A 5 24.56 -16.42 -1.06
N ALA A 6 24.71 -15.56 -2.06
CA ALA A 6 26.02 -15.16 -2.56
C ALA A 6 26.85 -14.40 -1.50
N GLU A 7 26.23 -13.51 -0.74
CA GLU A 7 26.86 -12.77 0.36
C GLU A 7 27.35 -13.70 1.47
N VAL A 8 26.53 -14.67 1.86
CA VAL A 8 26.90 -15.69 2.87
C VAL A 8 28.06 -16.56 2.38
N ILE A 9 28.06 -16.99 1.11
CA ILE A 9 29.20 -17.71 0.49
C ILE A 9 30.47 -16.86 0.52
N ALA A 10 30.34 -15.55 0.30
CA ALA A 10 31.45 -14.59 0.39
C ALA A 10 31.87 -14.27 1.84
N GLY A 11 31.28 -14.91 2.86
CA GLY A 11 31.61 -14.73 4.27
C GLY A 11 30.96 -13.52 4.94
N GLN A 12 29.99 -12.86 4.28
CA GLN A 12 29.24 -11.76 4.87
C GLN A 12 28.17 -12.27 5.83
N LYS A 13 27.81 -11.45 6.83
CA LYS A 13 26.72 -11.72 7.77
C LYS A 13 25.41 -11.18 7.23
N SER A 14 24.81 -11.93 6.30
CA SER A 14 23.55 -11.55 5.66
C SER A 14 22.42 -12.51 6.03
N ALA A 15 21.19 -12.00 6.10
CA ALA A 15 19.97 -12.78 6.34
C ALA A 15 18.88 -12.35 5.36
N PHE A 16 18.02 -13.29 4.99
CA PHE A 16 16.82 -12.99 4.21
C PHE A 16 15.65 -12.83 5.17
N ASP A 17 15.37 -11.59 5.52
CA ASP A 17 14.34 -11.21 6.50
C ASP A 17 13.49 -10.04 5.99
N PRO A 18 12.83 -10.17 4.81
CA PRO A 18 11.95 -9.12 4.32
C PRO A 18 10.66 -9.08 5.14
N MET A 19 10.20 -7.86 5.45
CA MET A 19 8.90 -7.65 6.07
C MET A 19 7.76 -7.87 5.07
N ALA A 20 7.99 -7.61 3.78
CA ALA A 20 7.00 -7.83 2.73
C ALA A 20 7.61 -8.32 1.42
N ILE A 21 6.91 -9.25 0.77
CA ILE A 21 7.16 -9.65 -0.62
C ILE A 21 5.91 -9.29 -1.43
N PRO A 22 6.00 -8.45 -2.46
CA PRO A 22 4.85 -8.09 -3.26
C PRO A 22 4.41 -9.26 -4.13
N ALA A 23 3.10 -9.34 -4.37
CA ALA A 23 2.50 -10.21 -5.36
C ALA A 23 1.67 -9.35 -6.33
N VAL A 24 1.84 -9.63 -7.62
CA VAL A 24 1.16 -8.91 -8.69
C VAL A 24 0.57 -9.92 -9.67
N VAL A 25 -0.71 -9.75 -9.97
CA VAL A 25 -1.41 -10.44 -11.05
C VAL A 25 -1.58 -9.43 -12.18
N PHE A 26 -0.82 -9.62 -13.26
CA PHE A 26 -0.80 -8.76 -14.45
C PHE A 26 -2.00 -8.99 -15.37
N THR A 27 -3.20 -8.96 -14.80
CA THR A 27 -4.48 -8.93 -15.52
C THR A 27 -4.84 -7.51 -15.94
N ASP A 28 -6.00 -7.34 -16.58
CA ASP A 28 -6.55 -6.03 -16.89
C ASP A 28 -7.91 -5.83 -16.18
N PRO A 29 -8.00 -5.00 -15.11
CA PRO A 29 -6.91 -4.30 -14.45
C PRO A 29 -5.97 -5.24 -13.67
N GLU A 30 -4.79 -4.72 -13.32
CA GLU A 30 -3.83 -5.43 -12.48
C GLU A 30 -4.33 -5.50 -11.03
N VAL A 31 -3.89 -6.54 -10.31
CA VAL A 31 -4.14 -6.71 -8.87
C VAL A 31 -2.79 -6.87 -8.19
N ALA A 32 -2.42 -5.93 -7.32
CA ALA A 32 -1.16 -5.94 -6.60
C ALA A 32 -1.38 -5.84 -5.10
N TRP A 33 -0.59 -6.55 -4.30
CA TRP A 33 -0.59 -6.42 -2.85
C TRP A 33 0.75 -6.77 -2.23
N ALA A 34 0.98 -6.28 -1.01
CA ALA A 34 2.15 -6.57 -0.20
C ALA A 34 1.77 -6.56 1.29
N GLY A 35 2.49 -7.34 2.10
CA GLY A 35 2.23 -7.46 3.54
C GLY A 35 0.99 -8.30 3.87
N VAL A 36 0.38 -8.00 5.02
CA VAL A 36 -0.78 -8.71 5.57
C VAL A 36 -2.05 -8.35 4.80
N THR A 37 -2.83 -9.36 4.44
CA THR A 37 -4.18 -9.18 3.88
C THR A 37 -5.25 -9.13 4.97
N GLU A 38 -6.43 -8.56 4.69
CA GLU A 38 -7.56 -8.59 5.64
C GLU A 38 -7.95 -10.01 6.08
N ALA A 39 -7.77 -11.01 5.21
CA ALA A 39 -8.03 -12.41 5.53
C ALA A 39 -7.01 -12.96 6.53
N GLN A 40 -5.72 -12.72 6.28
CA GLN A 40 -4.63 -13.11 7.19
C GLN A 40 -4.74 -12.38 8.53
N ALA A 41 -5.07 -11.08 8.54
CA ALA A 41 -5.26 -10.33 9.77
C ALA A 41 -6.37 -10.94 10.64
N LYS A 42 -7.49 -11.32 10.03
CA LYS A 42 -8.59 -12.00 10.74
C LYS A 42 -8.19 -13.39 11.26
N GLU A 43 -7.47 -14.17 10.46
CA GLU A 43 -6.99 -15.50 10.84
C GLU A 43 -5.98 -15.44 11.99
N GLN A 44 -5.11 -14.43 11.99
CA GLN A 44 -4.05 -14.24 12.98
C GLN A 44 -4.50 -13.42 14.21
N GLY A 45 -5.74 -12.90 14.21
CA GLY A 45 -6.24 -12.05 15.29
C GLY A 45 -5.57 -10.68 15.37
N ILE A 46 -5.01 -10.17 14.27
CA ILE A 46 -4.41 -8.84 14.19
C ILE A 46 -5.53 -7.80 14.11
N GLU A 47 -5.56 -6.86 15.05
CA GLU A 47 -6.47 -5.74 14.99
C GLU A 47 -5.95 -4.67 14.03
N TYR A 48 -6.74 -4.36 13.00
CA TYR A 48 -6.35 -3.40 11.98
C TYR A 48 -7.40 -2.32 11.72
N GLY A 49 -6.92 -1.14 11.35
CA GLY A 49 -7.66 -0.08 10.67
C GLY A 49 -7.43 -0.17 9.16
N LYS A 50 -8.28 0.50 8.37
CA LYS A 50 -8.07 0.56 6.91
C LYS A 50 -8.42 1.92 6.32
N GLY A 51 -7.55 2.39 5.45
CA GLY A 51 -7.77 3.49 4.53
C GLY A 51 -8.11 2.95 3.15
N VAL A 52 -9.15 3.47 2.51
CA VAL A 52 -9.59 3.02 1.19
C VAL A 52 -9.92 4.22 0.33
N PHE A 53 -9.18 4.39 -0.76
CA PHE A 53 -9.42 5.45 -1.73
C PHE A 53 -9.96 4.86 -3.06
N PRO A 54 -11.20 5.17 -3.45
CA PRO A 54 -11.77 4.72 -4.72
C PRO A 54 -11.20 5.54 -5.89
N TRP A 55 -10.76 4.89 -6.96
CA TRP A 55 -10.18 5.61 -8.11
C TRP A 55 -11.21 6.37 -8.94
N ALA A 56 -12.51 6.12 -8.72
CA ALA A 56 -13.59 6.98 -9.20
C ALA A 56 -13.50 8.43 -8.68
N ALA A 57 -12.77 8.68 -7.59
CA ALA A 57 -12.47 10.02 -7.09
C ALA A 57 -11.08 10.55 -7.50
N ASN A 58 -10.30 9.78 -8.29
CA ASN A 58 -8.99 10.20 -8.74
C ASN A 58 -9.07 10.79 -10.17
N GLY A 59 -8.68 12.05 -10.33
CA GLY A 59 -8.73 12.75 -11.63
C GLY A 59 -7.87 12.09 -12.71
N ARG A 60 -6.71 11.51 -12.35
CA ARG A 60 -5.86 10.80 -13.31
C ARG A 60 -6.55 9.53 -13.82
N SER A 61 -7.13 8.73 -12.95
CA SER A 61 -7.86 7.52 -13.31
C SER A 61 -9.04 7.80 -14.23
N LEU A 62 -9.82 8.85 -13.94
CA LEU A 62 -10.91 9.31 -14.80
C LEU A 62 -10.42 9.71 -16.19
N SER A 63 -9.25 10.38 -16.28
CA SER A 63 -8.65 10.74 -17.57
C SER A 63 -8.20 9.54 -18.42
N LEU A 64 -8.00 8.39 -17.78
CA LEU A 64 -7.65 7.12 -18.43
C LEU A 64 -8.89 6.28 -18.76
N HIS A 65 -10.09 6.69 -18.32
CA HIS A 65 -11.31 5.88 -18.35
C HIS A 65 -11.18 4.56 -17.60
N ARG A 66 -10.49 4.56 -16.45
CA ARG A 66 -10.20 3.36 -15.63
C ARG A 66 -10.64 3.52 -14.16
N ASP A 67 -11.83 4.06 -13.96
CA ASP A 67 -12.38 4.42 -12.64
C ASP A 67 -12.79 3.22 -11.76
N GLU A 68 -12.69 1.99 -12.28
CA GLU A 68 -12.95 0.75 -11.54
C GLU A 68 -11.90 0.41 -10.47
N GLY A 69 -10.79 1.15 -10.42
CA GLY A 69 -9.66 0.92 -9.51
C GLY A 69 -9.88 1.35 -8.06
N LEU A 70 -8.96 0.92 -7.19
CA LEU A 70 -8.97 1.20 -5.75
C LEU A 70 -7.59 1.02 -5.13
N THR A 71 -7.23 1.89 -4.20
CA THR A 71 -6.06 1.76 -3.32
C THR A 71 -6.52 1.54 -1.89
N LYS A 72 -5.95 0.53 -1.21
CA LYS A 72 -6.25 0.19 0.18
C LYS A 72 -4.97 0.01 0.98
N ILE A 73 -4.94 0.60 2.16
CA ILE A 73 -3.87 0.45 3.13
C ILE A 73 -4.47 -0.09 4.43
N LEU A 74 -3.81 -1.08 5.03
CA LEU A 74 -4.13 -1.63 6.34
C LEU A 74 -3.11 -1.10 7.35
N PHE A 75 -3.62 -0.61 8.47
CA PHE A 75 -2.84 -0.04 9.56
C PHE A 75 -3.02 -0.89 10.81
N ASP A 76 -1.94 -1.20 11.51
CA ASP A 76 -2.02 -1.80 12.85
C ASP A 76 -2.68 -0.81 13.83
N LYS A 77 -3.69 -1.24 14.58
CA LYS A 77 -4.46 -0.33 15.45
C LYS A 77 -3.66 0.24 16.61
N GLN A 78 -2.61 -0.45 17.06
CA GLN A 78 -1.85 -0.03 18.25
C GLN A 78 -0.73 0.93 17.89
N SER A 79 -0.03 0.64 16.80
CA SER A 79 1.17 1.35 16.36
C SER A 79 0.94 2.32 15.20
N ASN A 80 -0.24 2.29 14.58
CA ASN A 80 -0.59 3.07 13.39
C ASN A 80 0.24 2.73 12.14
N ARG A 81 1.08 1.69 12.19
CA ARG A 81 1.99 1.30 11.12
C ARG A 81 1.27 0.66 9.95
N VAL A 82 1.77 0.89 8.75
CA VAL A 82 1.36 0.17 7.55
C VAL A 82 1.76 -1.30 7.70
N ILE A 83 0.76 -2.19 7.68
CA ILE A 83 0.97 -3.65 7.75
C ILE A 83 0.57 -4.37 6.47
N GLY A 84 -0.15 -3.69 5.57
CA GLY A 84 -0.55 -4.26 4.29
C GLY A 84 -1.03 -3.21 3.32
N VAL A 85 -0.78 -3.42 2.04
CA VAL A 85 -1.22 -2.55 0.94
C VAL A 85 -1.80 -3.41 -0.16
N GLY A 86 -2.91 -2.96 -0.75
CA GLY A 86 -3.55 -3.61 -1.89
C GLY A 86 -4.07 -2.58 -2.89
N ILE A 87 -3.80 -2.81 -4.17
CA ILE A 87 -4.12 -1.90 -5.26
C ILE A 87 -4.75 -2.71 -6.40
N VAL A 88 -5.86 -2.21 -6.95
CA VAL A 88 -6.46 -2.72 -8.18
C VAL A 88 -6.56 -1.56 -9.16
N GLY A 89 -6.05 -1.73 -10.37
CA GLY A 89 -6.07 -0.68 -11.41
C GLY A 89 -4.89 -0.76 -12.37
N PRO A 90 -4.88 0.04 -13.45
CA PRO A 90 -3.72 0.13 -14.34
C PRO A 90 -2.47 0.59 -13.56
N GLY A 91 -1.35 -0.12 -13.74
CA GLY A 91 -0.08 0.20 -13.07
C GLY A 91 -0.04 -0.16 -11.58
N ALA A 92 -1.00 -0.95 -11.07
CA ALA A 92 -0.99 -1.38 -9.67
C ALA A 92 0.32 -2.11 -9.29
N GLY A 93 0.88 -2.89 -10.21
CA GLY A 93 2.16 -3.58 -10.05
C GLY A 93 3.36 -2.64 -9.92
N ASP A 94 3.30 -1.44 -10.49
CA ASP A 94 4.33 -0.43 -10.30
C ASP A 94 4.12 0.34 -8.99
N LEU A 95 2.87 0.68 -8.66
CA LEU A 95 2.51 1.45 -7.47
C LEU A 95 2.77 0.70 -6.16
N ILE A 96 2.67 -0.63 -6.15
CA ILE A 96 2.87 -1.44 -4.94
C ILE A 96 4.28 -1.30 -4.35
N ALA A 97 5.25 -0.85 -5.15
CA ALA A 97 6.63 -0.62 -4.70
C ALA A 97 6.71 0.37 -3.52
N GLU A 98 5.90 1.43 -3.52
CA GLU A 98 5.84 2.37 -2.40
C GLU A 98 5.26 1.70 -1.15
N GLY A 99 4.21 0.89 -1.31
CA GLY A 99 3.63 0.12 -0.21
C GLY A 99 4.59 -0.88 0.42
N VAL A 100 5.43 -1.54 -0.38
CA VAL A 100 6.50 -2.42 0.13
C VAL A 100 7.51 -1.61 0.94
N LEU A 101 7.94 -0.46 0.42
CA LEU A 101 8.88 0.42 1.13
C LEU A 101 8.29 0.93 2.45
N ALA A 102 7.02 1.33 2.46
CA ALA A 102 6.33 1.80 3.67
C ALA A 102 6.30 0.71 4.77
N ILE A 103 6.03 -0.55 4.40
CA ILE A 103 6.04 -1.69 5.33
C ILE A 103 7.46 -1.94 5.87
N GLU A 104 8.46 -1.98 5.00
CA GLU A 104 9.87 -2.22 5.39
C GLU A 104 10.41 -1.12 6.32
N MET A 105 10.01 0.14 6.09
CA MET A 105 10.39 1.26 6.94
C MET A 105 9.60 1.33 8.25
N GLY A 106 8.53 0.53 8.38
CA GLY A 106 7.60 0.61 9.50
C GLY A 106 6.90 1.96 9.58
N ALA A 107 6.66 2.59 8.42
CA ALA A 107 5.99 3.89 8.29
C ALA A 107 4.56 3.82 8.82
N ASP A 108 4.07 4.92 9.38
CA ASP A 108 2.68 5.05 9.82
C ASP A 108 1.81 5.80 8.80
N ALA A 109 0.53 5.96 9.14
CA ALA A 109 -0.40 6.67 8.26
C ALA A 109 -0.06 8.16 8.07
N GLU A 110 0.58 8.80 9.05
CA GLU A 110 1.00 10.20 8.95
C GLU A 110 2.20 10.33 8.01
N ASP A 111 3.17 9.42 8.09
CA ASP A 111 4.32 9.37 7.18
C ASP A 111 3.87 9.32 5.70
N VAL A 112 2.91 8.43 5.39
CA VAL A 112 2.38 8.26 4.03
C VAL A 112 1.47 9.44 3.66
N GLY A 113 0.57 9.86 4.55
CA GLY A 113 -0.40 10.93 4.28
C GLY A 113 0.23 12.31 4.13
N LEU A 114 1.30 12.62 4.87
CA LEU A 114 2.01 13.92 4.76
C LEU A 114 3.05 13.95 3.63
N THR A 115 3.36 12.81 3.02
CA THR A 115 4.23 12.77 1.85
C THR A 115 3.51 13.43 0.67
N ILE A 116 4.15 14.44 0.08
CA ILE A 116 3.60 15.15 -1.09
C ILE A 116 3.73 14.25 -2.32
N HIS A 117 2.63 13.60 -2.69
CA HIS A 117 2.53 12.85 -3.93
C HIS A 117 2.23 13.81 -5.10
N PRO A 118 2.79 13.57 -6.29
CA PRO A 118 2.54 14.43 -7.45
C PRO A 118 1.09 14.32 -7.94
N HIS A 119 0.51 15.46 -8.35
CA HIS A 119 -0.84 15.54 -8.90
C HIS A 119 -0.84 16.08 -10.35
N PRO A 120 -1.67 15.54 -11.27
CA PRO A 120 -2.52 14.36 -11.13
C PRO A 120 -1.76 13.06 -11.47
N THR A 121 -1.76 12.08 -10.58
CA THR A 121 -1.17 10.75 -10.78
C THR A 121 -2.03 9.62 -10.20
N LEU A 122 -1.64 8.36 -10.45
CA LEU A 122 -2.21 7.23 -9.71
C LEU A 122 -1.47 7.01 -8.37
N SER A 123 -0.21 7.43 -8.26
CA SER A 123 0.57 7.32 -7.03
C SER A 123 -0.02 8.11 -5.87
N GLU A 124 -0.63 9.27 -6.11
CA GLU A 124 -1.29 10.05 -5.05
C GLU A 124 -2.42 9.29 -4.34
N THR A 125 -2.97 8.22 -4.93
CA THR A 125 -3.98 7.39 -4.28
C THR A 125 -3.45 6.65 -3.05
N MET A 126 -2.12 6.47 -2.91
CA MET A 126 -1.48 5.97 -1.70
C MET A 126 -1.61 6.96 -0.56
N GLY A 127 -1.15 8.21 -0.76
CA GLY A 127 -1.33 9.31 0.18
C GLY A 127 -2.80 9.53 0.54
N MET A 128 -3.69 9.60 -0.45
CA MET A 128 -5.13 9.80 -0.20
C MET A 128 -5.76 8.63 0.58
N ALA A 129 -5.32 7.38 0.38
CA ALA A 129 -5.80 6.26 1.18
C ALA A 129 -5.34 6.39 2.65
N ALA A 130 -4.14 6.89 2.90
CA ALA A 130 -3.67 7.18 4.26
C ALA A 130 -4.45 8.35 4.89
N GLU A 131 -4.68 9.44 4.14
CA GLU A 131 -5.50 10.57 4.59
C GLU A 131 -6.95 10.19 4.89
N VAL A 132 -7.52 9.21 4.15
CA VAL A 132 -8.84 8.65 4.46
C VAL A 132 -8.86 8.04 5.85
N TYR A 133 -7.79 7.33 6.21
CA TYR A 133 -7.67 6.70 7.53
C TYR A 133 -7.40 7.73 8.63
N GLU A 134 -6.53 8.71 8.38
CA GLU A 134 -6.26 9.84 9.29
C GLU A 134 -7.45 10.81 9.40
N GLY A 135 -8.40 10.72 8.47
CA GLY A 135 -9.58 11.61 8.37
C GLY A 135 -9.21 13.06 8.03
N SER A 136 -8.11 13.24 7.31
CA SER A 136 -7.65 14.53 6.77
C SER A 136 -7.99 14.70 5.28
N VAL A 137 -8.47 13.65 4.61
CA VAL A 137 -8.77 13.68 3.17
C VAL A 137 -9.79 14.76 2.84
N THR A 138 -9.56 15.49 1.75
CA THR A 138 -10.47 16.54 1.27
C THR A 138 -11.08 16.27 -0.10
N ASP A 139 -10.53 15.32 -0.86
CA ASP A 139 -11.00 14.93 -2.19
C ASP A 139 -12.30 14.10 -2.17
N ILE A 140 -12.60 13.46 -1.03
CA ILE A 140 -13.83 12.69 -0.84
C ILE A 140 -14.46 12.97 0.51
N TYR A 141 -15.78 12.77 0.61
CA TYR A 141 -16.47 12.76 1.89
C TYR A 141 -16.27 11.41 2.60
N ALA A 142 -15.33 11.36 3.55
CA ALA A 142 -15.02 10.17 4.35
C ALA A 142 -15.09 10.49 5.86
N PRO A 143 -16.29 10.44 6.49
CA PRO A 143 -16.42 10.71 7.92
C PRO A 143 -15.72 9.64 8.75
N LYS A 144 -14.98 10.05 9.79
CA LYS A 144 -14.43 9.12 10.80
C LYS A 144 -15.58 8.34 11.44
N ARG A 145 -15.51 7.00 11.37
CA ARG A 145 -16.46 6.09 12.02
C ARG A 145 -16.00 5.72 13.41
#